data_AF-A0A4Q7U0L4-F1
#
_entry.id   AF-A0A4Q7U0L4-F1
#
_cell.length_a   1.000
_cell.length_b   1.000
_cell.length_c   1.000
_cell.angle_alpha   90.00
_cell.angle_beta   90.00
_cell.angle_gamma   90.00
#
_symmetry.space_group_name_H-M   'P 1'
#
loop_
_entity.id
_entity.type
_entity.pdbx_description
1 polymer ?
#
loop_
_entity_poly.entity_id
_entity_poly.type
_entity_poly.pdbx_seq_one_letter_code
_entity_poly.pdbx_strand_id
1 'polypeptide(L)'
;MSDRIDHAAEARNCISYARTTESSAEAHLSQAEAQVHATLALVEQQRIANLIALAQPVQLPGGGEARYDIYEVEYGNVGDVMSCALRPEVREALGL
;
A
#
# COMPACT_ATOMS: atom_id res chain seq x y z
N MET A 1 -17.06 -0.05 -5.11
CA MET A 1 -16.16 -0.96 -4.36
C MET A 1 -16.13 -0.49 -2.90
N SER A 2 -17.13 -0.86 -2.09
CA SER A 2 -17.39 -0.24 -0.77
C SER A 2 -16.77 -0.96 0.44
N ASP A 3 -16.22 -2.17 0.28
CA ASP A 3 -15.89 -2.99 1.45
C ASP A 3 -14.37 -3.10 1.61
N ARG A 4 -13.74 -1.97 1.96
CA ARG A 4 -12.35 -1.99 2.43
C ARG A 4 -12.35 -2.52 3.87
N ILE A 5 -12.02 -3.80 4.02
CA ILE A 5 -11.84 -4.43 5.33
C ILE A 5 -10.61 -3.80 6.01
N ASP A 6 -10.80 -3.23 7.20
CA ASP A 6 -9.69 -2.75 8.03
C ASP A 6 -8.98 -3.95 8.67
N HIS A 7 -8.02 -4.52 7.94
CA HIS A 7 -7.25 -5.67 8.43
C HIS A 7 -6.46 -5.37 9.72
N ALA A 8 -6.11 -4.11 10.00
CA ALA A 8 -5.47 -3.78 11.27
C ALA A 8 -6.46 -3.87 12.43
N ALA A 9 -7.71 -3.45 12.22
CA ALA A 9 -8.78 -3.65 13.20
C ALA A 9 -9.09 -5.13 13.41
N GLU A 10 -9.22 -5.92 12.33
CA GLU A 10 -9.48 -7.37 12.44
C GLU A 10 -8.37 -8.12 13.18
N ALA A 11 -7.10 -7.80 12.89
CA ALA A 11 -5.98 -8.41 13.62
C ALA A 11 -6.05 -8.15 15.14
N ARG A 12 -6.46 -6.94 15.55
CA ARG A 12 -6.64 -6.61 16.97
C ARG A 12 -7.82 -7.35 17.58
N ASN A 13 -8.92 -7.49 16.84
CA ASN A 13 -10.09 -8.24 17.28
C ASN A 13 -9.75 -9.71 17.53
N CYS A 14 -9.06 -10.36 16.58
CA CYS A 14 -8.58 -11.73 16.73
C CYS A 14 -7.65 -11.89 17.95
N ILE A 15 -6.68 -10.99 18.14
CA ILE A 15 -5.82 -11.03 19.35
C ILE A 15 -6.64 -10.88 20.63
N SER A 16 -7.61 -9.96 20.65
CA SER A 16 -8.48 -9.77 21.82
C SER A 16 -9.27 -11.05 22.12
N TYR A 17 -9.85 -11.68 21.09
CA TYR A 17 -10.59 -12.94 21.23
C TYR A 17 -9.70 -14.08 21.75
N ALA A 18 -8.50 -14.24 21.17
CA ALA A 18 -7.54 -15.25 21.59
C ALA A 18 -7.12 -15.10 23.06
N ARG A 19 -7.16 -13.88 23.62
CA ARG A 19 -6.83 -13.61 25.03
C ARG A 19 -7.96 -13.93 25.99
N THR A 20 -9.20 -13.95 25.51
CA THR A 20 -10.39 -14.14 26.36
C THR A 20 -11.02 -15.52 26.22
N THR A 21 -10.75 -16.24 25.12
CA THR A 21 -11.27 -17.59 24.95
C THR A 21 -10.60 -18.56 25.92
N GLU A 22 -11.39 -19.46 26.50
CA GLU A 22 -10.90 -20.55 27.38
C GLU A 22 -10.38 -21.74 26.55
N SER A 23 -10.75 -21.82 25.27
CA SER A 23 -10.34 -22.90 24.37
C SER A 23 -8.97 -22.62 23.77
N SER A 24 -7.98 -23.45 24.13
CA SER A 24 -6.63 -23.37 23.57
C SER A 24 -6.61 -23.50 22.04
N ALA A 25 -7.45 -24.38 21.47
CA ALA A 25 -7.53 -24.57 20.02
C ALA A 25 -8.05 -23.31 19.31
N GLU A 26 -9.07 -22.66 19.87
CA GLU A 26 -9.62 -21.42 19.31
C GLU A 26 -8.64 -20.25 19.49
N ALA A 27 -7.93 -20.19 20.61
CA ALA A 27 -6.90 -19.18 20.82
C ALA A 27 -5.81 -19.28 19.75
N HIS A 28 -5.36 -20.49 19.42
CA HIS A 28 -4.36 -20.72 18.37
C HIS A 28 -4.87 -20.37 16.97
N LEU A 29 -6.11 -20.75 16.64
CA LEU A 29 -6.71 -20.38 15.36
C LEU A 29 -6.80 -18.86 15.21
N SER A 30 -7.29 -18.17 16.25
CA SER A 30 -7.45 -16.72 16.22
C SER A 30 -6.11 -15.98 16.20
N GLN A 31 -5.06 -16.54 16.82
CA GLN A 31 -3.69 -16.03 16.65
C GLN A 31 -3.20 -16.13 15.20
N ALA A 32 -3.47 -17.24 14.51
CA ALA A 32 -3.10 -17.41 13.10
C ALA A 32 -3.88 -16.43 12.20
N GLU A 33 -5.17 -16.25 12.44
CA GLU A 33 -5.98 -15.25 11.72
C GLU A 33 -5.47 -13.82 11.94
N ALA A 34 -5.08 -13.47 13.18
CA ALA A 34 -4.49 -12.19 13.49
C ALA A 34 -3.19 -11.95 12.70
N GLN A 35 -2.35 -12.99 12.55
CA GLN A 35 -1.13 -12.90 11.75
C GLN A 35 -1.42 -12.63 10.28
N VAL A 36 -2.40 -13.34 9.69
CA VAL A 36 -2.82 -13.11 8.29
C VAL A 36 -3.28 -11.66 8.10
N HIS A 37 -4.17 -11.17 8.97
CA HIS A 37 -4.66 -9.80 8.90
C HIS A 37 -3.55 -8.76 9.10
N ALA A 38 -2.61 -9.01 10.02
CA ALA A 38 -1.45 -8.15 10.20
C ALA A 38 -0.57 -8.08 8.93
N THR A 39 -0.32 -9.20 8.27
CA THR A 39 0.44 -9.22 7.01
C THR A 39 -0.28 -8.48 5.90
N LEU A 40 -1.59 -8.66 5.75
CA LEU A 40 -2.39 -7.93 4.76
C LEU A 40 -2.37 -6.41 5.02
N ALA A 41 -2.48 -6.01 6.29
CA ALA A 41 -2.37 -4.61 6.67
C ALA A 41 -0.99 -4.04 6.29
N LEU A 42 0.11 -4.78 6.51
CA LEU A 42 1.45 -4.35 6.11
C LEU A 42 1.59 -4.17 4.60
N VAL A 43 1.06 -5.10 3.80
CA VAL A 43 1.07 -4.99 2.34
C VAL A 43 0.30 -3.76 1.87
N GLU A 44 -0.87 -3.49 2.46
CA GLU A 44 -1.64 -2.30 2.11
C GLU A 44 -0.94 -1.01 2.53
N GLN A 45 -0.28 -0.96 3.70
CA GLN A 45 0.54 0.17 4.10
C GLN A 45 1.71 0.39 3.14
N GLN A 46 2.37 -0.67 2.66
CA GLN A 46 3.42 -0.55 1.65
C GLN A 46 2.85 -0.05 0.32
N ARG A 47 1.67 -0.51 -0.10
CA ARG A 47 0.98 -0.03 -1.31
C ARG A 47 0.69 1.46 -1.22
N ILE A 48 0.17 1.93 -0.08
CA ILE A 48 -0.08 3.35 0.18
C ILE A 48 1.22 4.15 0.18
N ALA A 49 2.27 3.66 0.86
CA ALA A 49 3.58 4.29 0.87
C ALA A 49 4.16 4.44 -0.55
N ASN A 50 4.01 3.41 -1.40
CA ASN A 50 4.42 3.46 -2.79
C ASN A 50 3.63 4.51 -3.57
N LEU A 51 2.30 4.57 -3.39
CA LEU A 51 1.47 5.58 -4.05
C LEU A 51 1.84 7.00 -3.61
N ILE A 52 2.13 7.22 -2.33
CA ILE A 52 2.61 8.51 -1.82
C ILE A 52 3.95 8.86 -2.45
N ALA A 53 4.88 7.91 -2.51
CA ALA A 53 6.20 8.13 -3.11
C ALA A 53 6.12 8.47 -4.60
N LEU A 54 5.17 7.88 -5.33
CA LEU A 54 4.92 8.19 -6.74
C LEU A 54 4.19 9.52 -6.93
N ALA A 55 3.26 9.87 -6.06
CA ALA A 55 2.49 11.12 -6.18
C ALA A 55 3.28 12.38 -5.75
N GLN A 56 4.43 12.22 -5.08
CA GLN A 56 5.26 13.35 -4.67
C GLN A 56 5.92 14.01 -5.89
N PRO A 57 5.81 15.34 -6.05
CA PRO A 57 6.47 16.05 -7.13
C PRO A 57 7.99 15.90 -7.04
N VAL A 58 8.62 15.58 -8.16
CA VAL A 58 10.08 15.54 -8.27
C VAL A 58 10.56 16.92 -8.74
N GLN A 59 11.50 17.51 -7.99
CA GLN A 59 12.20 18.72 -8.42
C GLN A 59 13.20 18.36 -9.52
N LEU A 60 13.00 18.94 -10.69
CA LEU A 60 13.86 18.76 -11.84
C LEU A 60 15.13 19.62 -11.68
N PRO A 61 16.29 19.13 -12.18
CA PRO A 61 17.49 19.96 -12.28
C PRO A 61 17.19 21.13 -13.22
N GLY A 62 17.05 22.33 -12.64
CA GLY A 62 16.55 23.52 -13.35
C GLY A 62 15.43 24.28 -12.62
N GLY A 63 14.91 23.74 -11.51
CA GLY A 63 13.93 24.44 -10.65
C GLY A 63 12.47 24.25 -11.05
N GLY A 64 12.17 23.36 -12.01
CA GLY A 64 10.80 22.94 -12.32
C GLY A 64 10.32 21.85 -11.36
N GLU A 65 9.02 21.84 -11.03
CA GLU A 65 8.38 20.72 -10.32
C GLU A 65 7.67 19.82 -11.34
N ALA A 66 8.04 18.54 -11.40
CA ALA A 66 7.30 17.53 -12.14
C ALA A 66 6.33 16.82 -11.18
N ARG A 67 5.02 16.96 -11.39
CA ARG A 67 3.99 16.18 -10.70
C ARG A 67 3.63 14.95 -11.50
N TYR A 68 3.53 13.82 -10.82
CA TYR A 68 2.91 12.62 -11.38
C TYR A 68 1.40 12.73 -11.22
N ASP A 69 0.72 13.14 -12.27
CA ASP A 69 -0.72 12.99 -12.33
C ASP A 69 -1.03 11.52 -12.65
N ILE A 70 -1.46 10.77 -11.64
CA ILE A 70 -1.97 9.40 -11.82
C ILE A 70 -3.38 9.52 -12.38
N TYR A 71 -3.51 9.66 -13.70
CA TYR A 71 -4.81 9.55 -14.37
C TYR A 71 -5.24 8.08 -14.41
N GLU A 72 -6.52 7.79 -14.16
CA GLU A 72 -7.12 6.54 -14.65
C GLU A 72 -6.91 6.53 -16.16
N VAL A 73 -6.27 5.48 -16.69
CA VAL A 73 -5.99 5.36 -18.12
C VAL A 73 -7.31 5.10 -18.85
N GLU A 74 -8.06 6.17 -19.12
CA GLU A 74 -9.02 6.18 -20.21
C GLU A 74 -8.21 6.19 -21.52
N TYR A 75 -8.38 5.12 -22.30
CA TYR A 75 -7.80 4.93 -23.62
C TYR A 75 -7.91 6.19 -24.48
N GLY A 76 -6.83 6.97 -24.62
CA GLY A 76 -6.84 8.16 -25.45
C GLY A 76 -5.50 8.86 -25.57
N ASN A 77 -4.80 8.59 -26.67
CA ASN A 77 -3.67 9.35 -27.23
C ASN A 77 -2.50 9.71 -26.29
N VAL A 78 -1.47 8.86 -26.36
CA VAL A 78 -0.10 9.15 -25.92
C VAL A 78 0.52 10.20 -26.85
N GLY A 79 0.07 11.45 -26.73
CA GLY A 79 0.70 12.61 -27.33
C GLY A 79 1.25 13.47 -26.20
N ASP A 80 2.58 13.51 -26.07
CA ASP A 80 3.30 14.44 -25.21
C ASP A 80 3.29 14.15 -23.69
N VAL A 81 3.42 12.87 -23.32
CA VAL A 81 3.66 12.51 -21.91
C VAL A 81 5.10 12.90 -21.55
N MET A 82 5.21 14.06 -20.91
CA MET A 82 6.35 14.55 -20.15
C MET A 82 7.14 13.38 -19.55
N SER A 83 8.47 13.42 -19.66
CA SER A 83 9.36 12.44 -19.04
C SER A 83 9.21 12.47 -17.52
N CYS A 84 8.28 11.67 -16.98
CA CYS A 84 8.13 11.49 -15.55
C CYS A 84 9.31 10.61 -15.08
N ALA A 85 10.39 11.24 -14.63
CA ALA A 85 11.58 10.54 -14.17
C ALA A 85 11.33 9.91 -12.79
N LEU A 86 11.07 8.59 -12.77
CA LEU A 86 10.89 7.84 -11.52
C LEU A 86 12.03 8.18 -10.58
N ARG A 87 11.73 8.38 -9.29
CA ARG A 87 12.78 8.60 -8.28
C ARG A 87 13.84 7.50 -8.41
N PRO A 88 15.14 7.82 -8.41
CA PRO A 88 16.20 6.84 -8.63
C PRO A 88 16.08 5.60 -7.74
N GLU A 89 15.68 5.79 -6.48
CA GLU A 89 15.54 4.69 -5.51
C GLU A 89 14.37 3.77 -5.83
N VAL A 90 13.29 4.32 -6.39
CA VAL A 90 12.12 3.54 -6.85
C VAL A 90 12.45 2.80 -8.13
N ARG A 91 13.19 3.44 -9.04
CA ARG A 91 13.67 2.81 -10.27
C ARG A 91 14.57 1.61 -9.97
N GLU A 92 15.52 1.78 -9.05
CA GLU A 92 16.40 0.73 -8.57
C GLU A 92 15.64 -0.41 -7.88
N ALA A 93 14.68 -0.09 -7.00
CA ALA A 93 13.83 -1.09 -6.35
C ALA A 93 12.95 -1.90 -7.32
N LEU A 94 12.63 -1.32 -8.49
CA LEU A 94 11.85 -1.97 -9.55
C LEU A 94 12.73 -2.66 -10.61
N GLY A 95 14.07 -2.55 -10.54
CA GLY A 95 15.00 -3.15 -11.51
C GLY A 95 15.00 -2.47 -12.89
N LEU A 96 14.67 -1.18 -12.95
CA LEU A 96 14.59 -0.36 -14.16
C LEU A 96 15.80 0.56 -14.37
#